data_AF-A0A536I5W4-F1
#
_entry.id   AF-A0A536I5W4-F1
#
_cell.length_a   1.000
_cell.length_b   1.000
_cell.length_c   1.000
_cell.angle_alpha   90.00
_cell.angle_beta   90.00
_cell.angle_gamma   90.00
#
_symmetry.space_group_name_H-M   'P 1'
#
loop_
_entity.id
_entity.type
_entity.pdbx_description
1 polymer ?
#
loop_
_entity_poly.entity_id
_entity_poly.type
_entity_poly.pdbx_seq_one_letter_code
_entity_poly.pdbx_strand_id
1 'polypeptide(L)' 'MKTTPIILVPGFWLGAWAWDEVAAALRADGHDVRALTLPGLESADADRSRVTLADHVDAICEAVRAAGRPVVLAVHSGAG' A
#
# COMPACT_ATOMS: atom_id res chain seq x y z
N MET A 1 -0.17 20.62 13.24
CA MET A 1 0.71 20.34 12.09
C MET A 1 0.18 19.07 11.42
N LYS A 2 -0.03 19.02 10.10
CA LYS A 2 -0.53 17.77 9.49
C LYS A 2 0.62 16.74 9.50
N THR A 3 0.34 15.52 9.98
CA THR A 3 1.31 14.43 10.00
C THR A 3 1.70 14.01 8.57
N THR A 4 2.94 13.54 8.40
CA THR A 4 3.42 12.94 7.15
C THR A 4 2.62 11.65 6.89
N PRO A 5 1.97 11.49 5.73
CA PRO A 5 1.21 10.27 5.42
C PRO A 5 2.12 9.06 5.37
N ILE A 6 1.57 7.92 5.80
CA ILE A 6 2.23 6.61 5.76
C ILE A 6 1.50 5.76 4.73
N ILE A 7 2.23 5.26 3.74
CA ILE A 7 1.73 4.29 2.76
C ILE A 7 2.34 2.93 3.07
N LEU A 8 1.49 1.94 3.32
CA LEU A 8 1.88 0.56 3.62
C LEU A 8 1.67 -0.30 2.38
N VAL A 9 2.76 -0.88 1.87
CA VAL A 9 2.77 -1.73 0.68
C VAL A 9 3.02 -3.19 1.10
N PRO A 10 2.03 -4.08 0.93
CA PRO A 10 2.20 -5.48 1.27
C PRO A 10 3.14 -6.20 0.28
N GLY A 11 3.69 -7.34 0.72
CA GLY A 11 4.47 -8.21 -0.16
C GLY A 11 3.60 -9.05 -1.10
N PHE A 12 4.24 -9.90 -1.89
CA PHE A 12 3.53 -10.80 -2.80
C PHE A 12 2.54 -11.70 -2.06
N TRP A 13 1.39 -11.95 -2.71
CA TRP A 13 0.25 -12.74 -2.22
C TRP A 13 -0.54 -12.12 -1.06
N LEU A 14 -0.21 -10.90 -0.65
CA LEU A 14 -0.91 -10.17 0.41
C LEU A 14 -1.68 -8.97 -0.17
N GLY A 15 -2.74 -8.56 0.54
CA GLY A 15 -3.46 -7.31 0.28
C GLY A 15 -3.34 -6.35 1.46
N ALA A 16 -4.08 -5.24 1.40
CA ALA A 16 -4.11 -4.23 2.47
C ALA A 16 -4.47 -4.83 3.84
N TRP A 17 -5.27 -5.90 3.86
CA TRP A 17 -5.69 -6.62 5.07
C TRP A 17 -4.51 -7.10 5.93
N ALA A 18 -3.35 -7.36 5.33
CA ALA A 18 -2.16 -7.79 6.08
C ALA A 18 -1.64 -6.70 7.03
N TRP A 19 -2.07 -5.45 6.83
CA TRP A 19 -1.69 -4.29 7.61
C TRP A 19 -2.80 -3.83 8.56
N ASP A 20 -3.93 -4.52 8.70
CA ASP A 20 -5.08 -4.00 9.44
C ASP A 20 -4.74 -3.60 10.88
N GLU A 21 -4.02 -4.45 11.61
CA GLU A 21 -3.60 -4.16 12.99
C GLU A 21 -2.60 -3.00 13.07
N VAL A 22 -1.61 -2.97 12.17
CA VAL A 22 -0.60 -1.91 12.11
C VAL A 22 -1.23 -0.57 11.73
N ALA A 23 -2.12 -0.57 10.74
CA ALA A 23 -2.84 0.61 10.30
C ALA A 23 -3.78 1.13 11.39
N ALA A 24 -4.42 0.24 12.15
CA ALA A 24 -5.22 0.62 13.31
C ALA A 24 -4.37 1.29 14.40
N ALA A 25 -3.23 0.71 14.76
CA ALA A 25 -2.31 1.29 15.75
C ALA A 25 -1.79 2.67 15.33
N LEU A 26 -1.27 2.80 14.10
CA LEU A 26 -0.76 4.07 13.59
C LEU A 26 -1.85 5.16 13.51
N ARG A 27 -3.08 4.80 13.13
CA ARG A 27 -4.19 5.74 13.14
C ARG A 27 -4.59 6.16 14.56
N ALA A 28 -4.55 5.25 15.52
CA ALA A 28 -4.80 5.57 16.93
C ALA A 28 -3.77 6.58 17.48
N ASP A 29 -2.54 6.52 16.98
CA ASP A 29 -1.46 7.48 17.28
C ASP A 29 -1.56 8.80 16.48
N GLY A 30 -2.62 8.97 15.67
CA GLY A 30 -2.90 10.20 14.92
C GLY A 30 -2.18 10.33 13.57
N HIS A 31 -1.63 9.24 13.03
CA HIS A 31 -1.06 9.22 11.69
C HIS A 31 -2.14 9.11 10.60
N ASP A 32 -1.86 9.74 9.46
CA ASP A 32 -2.60 9.54 8.22
C ASP A 32 -2.03 8.30 7.50
N VAL A 33 -2.83 7.23 7.38
CA VAL A 33 -2.33 5.91 6.97
C VAL A 33 -3.17 5.31 5.84
N ARG A 34 -2.49 4.91 4.76
CA ARG A 34 -3.07 4.19 3.62
C ARG A 34 -2.36 2.85 3.40
N ALA A 35 -3.06 1.75 3.64
CA ALA A 35 -2.62 0.43 3.20
C ALA A 35 -3.10 0.17 1.76
N LEU A 36 -2.25 -0.41 0.93
CA LEU A 36 -2.55 -0.71 -0.47
C LEU A 36 -2.88 -2.20 -0.66
N THR A 37 -3.74 -2.46 -1.64
CA THR A 37 -3.83 -3.76 -2.31
C THR A 37 -3.41 -3.49 -3.75
N LEU A 38 -2.36 -4.17 -4.21
CA LEU A 38 -1.82 -3.97 -5.55
C LEU A 38 -2.62 -4.76 -6.59
N PRO A 39 -2.60 -4.33 -7.88
CA PRO A 39 -3.31 -5.02 -8.95
C PRO A 39 -3.08 -6.54 -8.96
N GLY A 40 -4.15 -7.33 -9.08
CA GLY A 40 -4.07 -8.80 -9.10
C GLY A 40 -3.90 -9.48 -7.74
N LEU A 41 -3.83 -8.71 -6.65
CA LEU A 41 -3.75 -9.18 -5.25
C LEU A 41 -5.06 -8.93 -4.46
N GLU A 42 -6.14 -8.55 -5.14
CA GLU A 42 -7.44 -8.23 -4.51
C GLU A 42 -8.12 -9.46 -3.92
N SER A 43 -7.96 -10.61 -4.57
CA SER A 43 -8.51 -11.89 -4.12
C SER A 43 -7.79 -13.07 -4.76
N ALA A 44 -8.07 -14.29 -4.29
CA ALA A 44 -7.56 -15.52 -4.89
C ALA A 44 -7.99 -15.66 -6.36
N ASP A 45 -9.21 -15.22 -6.69
CA ASP A 45 -9.83 -15.35 -8.02
C ASP A 45 -9.50 -14.19 -8.98
N ALA A 46 -8.71 -13.20 -8.54
CA ALA A 46 -8.32 -12.09 -9.40
C ALA A 46 -7.53 -12.59 -10.63
N ASP A 47 -7.99 -12.21 -11.82
CA ASP A 47 -7.23 -12.46 -13.05
C ASP A 47 -5.98 -11.57 -13.08
N ARG A 48 -4.85 -12.21 -12.82
CA ARG A 48 -3.52 -11.58 -12.81
C ARG A 48 -2.68 -11.95 -14.03
N SER A 49 -3.27 -12.57 -15.05
CA SER A 49 -2.55 -13.06 -16.24
C SER A 49 -1.90 -11.94 -17.07
N ARG A 50 -2.41 -10.71 -16.94
CA ARG A 50 -1.91 -9.51 -17.64
C ARG A 50 -1.25 -8.49 -16.72
N VAL A 51 -1.20 -8.76 -15.41
CA VAL A 51 -0.60 -7.84 -14.44
C VAL A 51 0.92 -7.99 -14.49
N THR A 52 1.59 -6.86 -14.60
CA THR A 52 3.04 -6.74 -14.64
C THR A 52 3.57 -6.09 -13.37
N LEU A 53 4.89 -6.17 -13.16
CA LEU A 53 5.56 -5.41 -12.10
C LEU A 53 5.40 -3.89 -12.30
N ALA A 54 5.34 -3.41 -13.55
CA ALA A 54 5.14 -2.00 -13.85
C ALA A 54 3.78 -1.52 -13.34
N ASP A 55 2.73 -2.32 -13.48
CA ASP A 55 1.40 -1.98 -12.95
C ASP A 55 1.41 -1.85 -11.42
N HIS A 56 2.21 -2.66 -10.73
CA HIS A 56 2.41 -2.54 -9.27
C HIS A 56 3.15 -1.25 -8.91
N VAL A 57 4.22 -0.93 -9.63
CA VAL A 57 4.98 0.31 -9.43
C VAL A 57 4.10 1.54 -9.68
N ASP A 58 3.29 1.52 -10.75
CA ASP A 58 2.41 2.62 -11.11
C ASP A 58 1.32 2.84 -10.05
N ALA A 59 0.73 1.77 -9.51
CA ALA A 59 -0.23 1.85 -8.42
C ALA A 59 0.38 2.48 -7.15
N ILE A 60 1.62 2.12 -6.81
CA ILE A 60 2.33 2.74 -5.66
C ILE A 60 2.61 4.22 -5.96
N CYS A 61 3.10 4.54 -7.15
CA CYS A 61 3.39 5.91 -7.55
C CYS A 61 2.13 6.79 -7.57
N GLU A 62 0.99 6.24 -7.99
CA GLU A 62 -0.30 6.92 -7.93
C GLU A 62 -0.68 7.25 -6.49
N ALA A 63 -0.57 6.29 -5.57
CA ALA A 63 -0.85 6.51 -4.16
C ALA A 63 0.05 7.60 -3.54
N VAL A 64 1.35 7.60 -3.90
CA VAL A 64 2.31 8.63 -3.46
C VAL A 64 1.92 10.00 -4.00
N ARG A 65 1.59 10.12 -5.30
CA ARG A 65 1.14 11.39 -5.90
C ARG A 65 -0.16 11.89 -5.29
N ALA A 66 -1.11 11.00 -5.05
CA ALA A 66 -2.41 11.32 -4.45
C ALA A 66 -2.29 11.87 -3.02
N ALA A 67 -1.22 11.52 -2.29
CA ALA A 67 -0.96 12.08 -0.97
C ALA A 67 -0.68 13.60 -0.99
N GLY A 68 -0.23 14.15 -2.13
CA GLY A 68 -0.03 15.59 -2.34
C GLY A 68 1.10 16.23 -1.52
N ARG A 69 1.92 15.43 -0.84
CA ARG A 69 3.04 15.83 0.03
C ARG A 69 4.01 14.66 0.22
N PRO A 70 5.24 14.88 0.71
CA PRO A 70 6.15 13.78 1.03
C PRO A 70 5.50 12.74 1.95
N VAL A 71 5.78 11.46 1.71
CA VAL A 71 5.22 10.32 2.45
C VAL A 71 6.32 9.47 3.06
N VAL A 72 5.97 8.70 4.10
CA VAL A 72 6.72 7.52 4.50
C VAL A 72 6.17 6.33 3.72
N LEU A 73 7.00 5.67 2.92
CA LEU A 73 6.64 4.46 2.19
C LEU A 73 7.24 3.25 2.90
N ALA A 74 6.40 2.44 3.54
CA ALA A 74 6.82 1.20 4.18
C ALA A 74 6.46 0.03 3.27
N VAL A 75 7.49 -0.73 2.88
CA VAL A 75 7.38 -1.81 1.89
C VAL A 75 7.84 -3.12 2.51
N HIS A 76 7.10 -4.20 2.25
CA HIS A 76 7.41 -5.51 2.80
C HIS A 76 7.74 -6.54 1.70
N SER A 77 8.81 -7.32 1.93
CA SER A 77 9.15 -8.52 1.16
C SER A 77 9.29 -8.21 -0.34
N GLY A 78 8.76 -9.06 -1.23
CA GLY A 78 8.93 -8.94 -2.69
C GLY A 78 8.44 -7.63 -3.34
N ALA A 79 7.81 -6.72 -2.58
CA ALA A 79 7.47 -5.39 -3.08
C ALA A 79 8.63 -4.37 -2.95
N GLY A 80 9.67 -4.66 -2.16
CA GLY A 80 10.82 -3.77 -1.91
C GLY A 80 11.98 -4.02 -2.85
#